data_AF-A0A2T2VUG1-F1
#
_entry.id   AF-A0A2T2VUG1-F1
#
_cell.length_a   1.000
_cell.length_b   1.000
_cell.length_c   1.000
_cell.angle_alpha   90.00
_cell.angle_beta   90.00
_cell.angle_gamma   90.00
#
_symmetry.space_group_name_H-M   'P 1'
#
loop_
_entity.id
_entity.type
_entity.pdbx_description
1 polymer ?
#
loop_
_entity_poly.entity_id
_entity_poly.type
_entity_poly.pdbx_seq_one_letter_code
_entity_poly.pdbx_strand_id
1 'polypeptide(L)'
;MFLHLSILYLFDLPLWEHQLPLSYVSNFVLAASIVWLLLSVFEKNKDQVSFLFMGISLFKFISFFVLFYPAYKADGVVQKMEVLTFFIPYFVGLSLETGILVQKLNKI
;
A
#
# COMPACT_ATOMS: atom_id res chain seq x y z
N MET A 1 -2.77 2.44 -11.06
CA MET A 1 -1.73 2.67 -12.07
C MET A 1 -2.28 3.44 -13.26
N PHE A 2 -3.24 2.91 -14.04
CA PHE A 2 -3.77 3.60 -15.23
C PHE A 2 -4.33 5.01 -14.96
N LEU A 3 -5.18 5.19 -13.93
CA LEU A 3 -5.66 6.53 -13.53
C LEU A 3 -4.53 7.49 -13.13
N HIS A 4 -3.50 6.98 -12.44
CA HIS A 4 -2.35 7.79 -12.00
C HIS A 4 -1.51 8.22 -13.22
N LEU A 5 -1.28 7.31 -14.17
CA LEU A 5 -0.59 7.61 -15.43
C LEU A 5 -1.38 8.60 -16.29
N SER A 6 -2.71 8.46 -16.37
CA SER A 6 -3.56 9.40 -17.10
C SER A 6 -3.49 10.81 -16.51
N ILE A 7 -3.43 10.93 -15.18
CA ILE A 7 -3.26 12.24 -14.53
C ILE A 7 -1.89 12.81 -14.85
N LEU A 8 -0.79 12.05 -14.73
CA LEU A 8 0.53 12.59 -15.11
C LEU A 8 0.60 13.02 -16.58
N TYR A 9 -0.02 12.25 -17.47
CA TYR A 9 -0.10 12.58 -18.90
C TYR A 9 -0.85 13.90 -19.14
N LEU A 10 -1.94 14.15 -18.43
CA LEU A 10 -2.71 15.40 -18.56
C LEU A 10 -1.98 16.64 -18.01
N PHE A 11 -1.00 16.45 -17.13
CA PHE A 11 -0.23 17.52 -16.50
C PHE A 11 1.20 17.66 -17.08
N ASP A 12 1.52 16.95 -18.18
CA ASP A 12 2.86 16.91 -18.78
C ASP A 12 3.98 16.54 -17.77
N LEU A 13 3.64 15.73 -16.77
CA LEU A 13 4.56 15.27 -15.74
C LEU A 13 5.26 13.97 -16.18
N PRO A 14 6.51 13.73 -15.75
CA PRO A 14 7.28 12.56 -16.17
C PRO A 14 6.64 11.24 -15.69
N LEU A 15 6.14 10.46 -16.65
CA LEU A 15 5.32 9.25 -16.44
C LEU A 15 6.02 8.11 -15.68
N TRP A 16 7.35 8.05 -15.78
CA TRP A 16 8.17 6.95 -15.25
C TRP A 16 9.13 7.38 -14.15
N GLU A 17 9.08 8.64 -13.72
CA GLU A 17 9.88 9.12 -12.59
C GLU A 17 9.31 8.63 -11.25
N HIS A 18 10.07 8.89 -10.18
CA HIS A 18 9.64 8.66 -8.79
C HIS A 18 9.32 7.19 -8.44
N GLN A 19 9.97 6.25 -9.13
CA GLN A 19 9.83 4.81 -8.86
C GLN A 19 8.36 4.33 -8.90
N LEU A 20 7.54 4.94 -9.75
CA LEU A 20 6.10 4.67 -9.85
C LEU A 20 5.77 3.18 -10.06
N PRO A 21 6.43 2.43 -10.95
CA PRO A 21 6.16 1.00 -11.11
C PRO A 21 6.53 0.21 -9.85
N LEU A 22 7.66 0.52 -9.23
CA LEU A 22 8.14 -0.17 -8.02
C LEU A 22 7.20 0.08 -6.83
N SER A 23 6.71 1.31 -6.68
CA SER A 23 5.72 1.68 -5.68
C SER A 23 4.40 0.91 -5.84
N TYR A 24 3.85 0.84 -7.07
CA TYR A 24 2.60 0.14 -7.34
C TYR A 24 2.74 -1.38 -7.19
N VAL A 25 3.83 -1.97 -7.72
CA VAL A 25 4.07 -3.41 -7.63
C VAL A 25 4.32 -3.83 -6.18
N SER A 26 5.17 -3.11 -5.44
CA SER A 26 5.44 -3.43 -4.03
C SER A 26 4.16 -3.32 -3.17
N ASN A 27 3.35 -2.27 -3.36
CA ASN A 27 2.09 -2.13 -2.63
C ASN A 27 1.09 -3.23 -2.99
N PHE A 28 1.05 -3.66 -4.24
CA PHE A 28 0.21 -4.77 -4.68
C PHE A 28 0.65 -6.11 -4.07
N VAL A 29 1.95 -6.42 -4.12
CA VAL A 29 2.51 -7.65 -3.53
C VAL A 29 2.30 -7.67 -2.02
N LEU A 30 2.53 -6.54 -1.34
CA LEU A 30 2.23 -6.39 0.08
C LEU A 30 0.75 -6.64 0.34
N ALA A 31 -0.15 -5.93 -0.36
CA ALA A 31 -1.59 -6.10 -0.18
C ALA A 31 -2.05 -7.56 -0.39
N ALA A 32 -1.59 -8.21 -1.45
CA ALA A 32 -1.90 -9.61 -1.73
C ALA A 32 -1.40 -10.54 -0.62
N SER A 33 -0.17 -10.31 -0.14
CA SER A 33 0.42 -11.07 0.97
C SER A 33 -0.39 -10.90 2.25
N ILE A 34 -0.84 -9.67 2.54
CA ILE A 34 -1.68 -9.36 3.71
C ILE A 34 -2.99 -10.11 3.63
N VAL A 35 -3.72 -9.99 2.51
CA VAL A 35 -5.00 -10.68 2.31
C VAL A 35 -4.83 -12.19 2.47
N TRP A 36 -3.81 -12.78 1.85
CA TRP A 36 -3.53 -14.21 1.95
C TRP A 36 -3.26 -14.66 3.40
N LEU A 37 -2.46 -13.89 4.14
CA LEU A 37 -2.11 -14.17 5.53
C LEU A 37 -3.33 -13.99 6.45
N LEU A 38 -4.13 -12.95 6.21
CA LEU A 38 -5.41 -12.70 6.88
C LEU A 38 -6.35 -13.89 6.72
N LEU A 39 -6.57 -14.33 5.48
CA LEU A 39 -7.47 -15.44 5.17
C LEU A 39 -7.01 -16.74 5.81
N SER A 40 -5.70 -17.00 5.81
CA SER A 40 -5.10 -18.19 6.43
C SER A 40 -5.25 -18.22 7.95
N VAL A 41 -5.17 -17.07 8.62
CA VAL A 41 -5.34 -16.97 10.08
C VAL A 41 -6.83 -16.89 10.47
N PHE A 42 -7.69 -16.36 9.60
CA PHE A 42 -9.13 -16.27 9.83
C PHE A 42 -9.79 -17.62 10.09
N GLU A 43 -9.29 -18.68 9.46
CA GLU A 43 -9.81 -20.04 9.69
C GLU A 43 -9.46 -20.60 11.07
N LYS A 44 -8.43 -20.06 11.73
CA LYS A 44 -7.92 -20.59 13.00
C LYS A 44 -8.36 -19.79 14.22
N ASN A 45 -8.27 -18.46 14.19
CA ASN A 45 -8.56 -17.60 15.35
C ASN A 45 -9.10 -16.23 14.92
N LYS A 46 -10.43 -16.08 14.93
CA LYS A 46 -11.15 -14.88 14.46
C LYS A 46 -10.77 -13.61 15.25
N ASP A 47 -10.65 -13.70 16.57
CA ASP A 47 -10.37 -12.54 17.43
C ASP A 47 -8.94 -11.99 17.23
N GLN A 48 -7.99 -12.85 16.83
CA GLN A 48 -6.61 -12.45 16.59
C GLN A 48 -6.42 -11.83 15.20
N VAL A 49 -7.35 -12.02 14.27
CA VAL A 49 -7.24 -11.46 12.90
C VAL A 49 -7.19 -9.95 12.93
N SER A 50 -8.06 -9.31 13.72
CA SER A 50 -8.12 -7.85 13.82
C SER A 50 -6.81 -7.28 14.38
N PHE A 51 -6.21 -7.94 15.37
CA PHE A 51 -4.92 -7.54 15.94
C PHE A 51 -3.78 -7.74 14.94
N LEU A 52 -3.77 -8.87 14.24
CA LEU A 52 -2.78 -9.16 13.20
C LEU A 52 -2.87 -8.16 12.04
N PHE A 53 -4.09 -7.82 11.61
CA PHE A 53 -4.33 -6.81 10.58
C PHE A 53 -3.75 -5.45 10.98
N MET A 54 -3.97 -5.01 12.23
CA MET A 54 -3.43 -3.76 12.74
C MET A 54 -1.89 -3.75 12.72
N GLY A 55 -1.25 -4.80 13.24
CA GLY A 55 0.22 -4.90 13.27
C GLY A 55 0.84 -4.92 11.88
N ILE A 56 0.23 -5.67 10.95
CA ILE A 56 0.68 -5.76 9.57
C ILE A 56 0.48 -4.43 8.82
N SER A 57 -0.63 -3.72 9.06
CA SER A 57 -0.87 -2.41 8.44
C SER A 57 0.16 -1.38 8.90
N LEU A 58 0.50 -1.39 10.19
CA LEU A 58 1.59 -0.56 10.73
C LEU A 58 2.94 -0.93 10.10
N PHE A 59 3.23 -2.21 9.92
CA PHE A 59 4.44 -2.66 9.26
C PHE A 59 4.51 -2.18 7.79
N LYS A 60 3.38 -2.23 7.06
CA LYS A 60 3.28 -1.73 5.68
C LYS A 60 3.56 -0.23 5.61
N PHE A 61 3.08 0.54 6.58
CA PHE A 61 3.39 1.96 6.72
C PHE A 61 4.88 2.21 6.99
N ILE A 62 5.49 1.45 7.92
CA ILE A 62 6.92 1.57 8.24
C ILE A 62 7.80 1.18 7.06
N SER A 63 7.37 0.20 6.23
CA SER A 63 8.11 -0.25 5.05
C SER A 63 8.40 0.88 4.07
N PHE A 64 7.56 1.91 4.00
CA PHE A 64 7.85 3.14 3.25
C PHE A 64 9.16 3.80 3.68
N PHE A 65 9.33 4.00 5.00
CA PHE A 65 10.48 4.69 5.57
C PHE A 65 11.77 3.90 5.40
N VAL A 66 11.68 2.57 5.34
CA VAL A 66 12.85 1.70 5.20
C VAL A 66 13.25 1.53 3.74
N LEU A 67 12.30 1.35 2.82
CA LEU A 67 12.58 0.97 1.43
C LEU A 67 12.56 2.15 0.45
N PHE A 68 11.64 3.10 0.63
CA PHE A 68 11.41 4.18 -0.34
C PHE A 68 11.98 5.53 0.10
N TYR A 69 11.83 5.88 1.38
CA TYR A 69 12.36 7.13 1.91
C TYR A 69 13.87 7.35 1.68
N PRO A 70 14.78 6.36 1.87
CA PRO A 70 16.19 6.58 1.57
C PRO A 70 16.44 6.82 0.07
N ALA A 71 15.66 6.18 -0.81
CA ALA A 71 15.78 6.37 -2.25
C ALA A 71 15.27 7.75 -2.69
N TYR A 72 14.15 8.22 -2.13
CA TYR A 72 13.59 9.55 -2.39
C TYR A 72 14.39 10.69 -1.75
N LYS A 73 15.22 10.40 -0.74
CA LYS A 73 16.12 11.38 -0.13
C LYS A 73 17.49 11.43 -0.80
N ALA A 74 17.76 10.57 -1.78
CA ALA A 74 19.08 10.44 -2.39
C ALA A 74 19.54 11.70 -3.14
N ASP A 75 18.62 12.50 -3.66
CA ASP A 75 18.86 13.79 -4.31
C ASP A 75 18.86 14.98 -3.33
N GLY A 76 18.67 14.72 -2.04
CA GLY A 76 18.62 15.73 -0.97
C GLY A 76 17.26 16.39 -0.77
N VAL A 77 16.25 16.14 -1.62
CA VAL A 77 14.92 16.76 -1.53
C VAL A 77 13.82 15.75 -1.83
N VAL A 78 13.11 15.31 -0.79
CA VAL A 78 11.92 14.46 -0.99
C VAL A 78 10.79 15.28 -1.58
N GLN A 79 10.37 14.96 -2.80
CA GLN A 79 9.30 15.67 -3.48
C GLN A 79 7.94 15.19 -2.99
N LYS A 80 6.97 16.10 -2.88
CA LYS A 80 5.59 15.75 -2.50
C LYS A 80 4.99 14.70 -3.43
N MET A 81 5.32 14.76 -4.72
CA MET A 81 4.84 13.80 -5.72
C MET A 81 5.34 12.37 -5.47
N GLU A 82 6.57 12.20 -4.98
CA GLU A 82 7.14 10.88 -4.65
C GLU A 82 6.40 10.21 -3.49
N VAL A 83 6.12 11.01 -2.46
CA VAL A 83 5.33 10.58 -1.30
C VAL A 83 3.93 10.18 -1.76
N LEU A 84 3.25 11.03 -2.54
CA LEU A 84 1.90 10.72 -3.05
C LEU A 84 1.88 9.48 -3.95
N THR A 85 2.92 9.28 -4.77
CA THR A 85 3.07 8.10 -5.64
C THR A 85 3.13 6.80 -4.85
N PHE A 86 3.65 6.83 -3.62
CA PHE A 86 3.60 5.70 -2.70
C PHE A 86 2.28 5.60 -1.93
N PHE A 87 1.81 6.72 -1.37
CA PHE A 87 0.68 6.70 -0.46
C PHE A 87 -0.69 6.48 -1.15
N ILE A 88 -0.84 6.87 -2.41
CA ILE A 88 -2.08 6.64 -3.17
C ILE A 88 -2.39 5.14 -3.31
N PRO A 89 -1.52 4.30 -3.90
CA PRO A 89 -1.79 2.86 -4.01
C PRO A 89 -1.86 2.18 -2.63
N TYR A 90 -1.04 2.62 -1.66
CA TYR A 90 -1.10 2.13 -0.29
C TYR A 90 -2.48 2.31 0.33
N PHE A 91 -3.04 3.53 0.27
CA PHE A 91 -4.31 3.87 0.91
C PHE A 91 -5.48 3.16 0.24
N VAL A 92 -5.47 3.06 -1.09
CA VAL A 92 -6.47 2.30 -1.84
C VAL A 92 -6.43 0.83 -1.45
N GLY A 93 -5.26 0.21 -1.40
CA GLY A 93 -5.10 -1.18 -0.98
C GLY A 93 -5.57 -1.41 0.45
N LEU A 94 -5.15 -0.56 1.39
CA LEU A 94 -5.55 -0.64 2.80
C LEU A 94 -7.06 -0.50 2.98
N SER A 95 -7.69 0.41 2.23
CA SER A 95 -9.15 0.61 2.27
C SER A 95 -9.91 -0.63 1.77
N LEU A 96 -9.43 -1.27 0.70
CA LEU A 96 -9.99 -2.52 0.20
C LEU A 96 -9.79 -3.68 1.19
N GLU A 97 -8.58 -3.84 1.73
CA GLU A 97 -8.26 -4.85 2.75
C GLU A 97 -9.18 -4.69 3.98
N THR A 98 -9.32 -3.46 4.48
CA THR A 98 -10.21 -3.13 5.60
C THR A 98 -11.66 -3.46 5.27
N GLY A 99 -12.14 -3.08 4.08
CA GLY A 99 -13.51 -3.35 3.64
C GLY A 99 -13.81 -4.85 3.53
N ILE A 100 -12.87 -5.65 3.02
CA ILE A 100 -13.00 -7.11 2.95
C ILE A 100 -13.02 -7.72 4.35
N LEU A 101 -12.10 -7.28 5.23
CA LEU A 101 -12.02 -7.79 6.60
C LEU A 101 -13.29 -7.48 7.39
N VAL A 102 -13.77 -6.24 7.36
CA VAL A 102 -15.00 -5.82 8.04
C VAL A 102 -16.20 -6.62 7.54
N GLN A 103 -16.35 -6.80 6.23
CA GLN A 103 -17.43 -7.62 5.68
C GLN A 103 -17.35 -9.08 6.14
N LYS A 104 -16.13 -9.65 6.22
CA LYS A 104 -15.93 -11.03 6.65
C LYS A 104 -16.18 -11.22 8.15
N LEU A 105 -15.84 -10.22 8.97
CA LEU A 105 -16.12 -10.21 10.40
C LEU A 105 -17.62 -9.99 10.70
N ASN A 106 -18.30 -9.10 9.98
CA ASN A 106 -19.72 -8.81 10.18
C ASN A 106 -20.68 -9.88 9.63
N LYS A 107 -20.20 -10.81 8.78
CA LYS A 107 -20.98 -11.96 8.30
C LYS A 107 -20.95 -13.15 9.28
N ILE A 108 -20.37 -12.97 10.46
CA ILE A 108 -20.41 -13.92 11.58
C ILE A 108 -21.63 -13.60 12.43
#